data_AF-A0A534Q9Y6-F1
#
_entry.id   AF-A0A534Q9Y6-F1
#
_cell.length_a   1.000
_cell.length_b   1.000
_cell.length_c   1.000
_cell.angle_alpha   90.00
_cell.angle_beta   90.00
_cell.angle_gamma   90.00
#
_symmetry.space_group_name_H-M   'P 1'
#
loop_
_entity.id
_entity.type
_entity.pdbx_description
1 polymer ?
#
loop_
_entity_poly.entity_id
_entity_poly.type
_entity_poly.pdbx_seq_one_letter_code
_entity_poly.pdbx_strand_id
1 'polypeptide(L)'
;MRTTVLLFALVLALPAGVRAQAEHPDCEAERCAAQNAIAQQCPSCSEASNHGRYVSCVAHVVKRTVSPGCRGKAVRCAARSTCGKAGFVTCEIPTDTCDLSAGSPVTCVGNPSLSCTTDFDCGTRCRIKSSDVRCAAAGGRVGASSTCCPACAS
;
A
#
# COMPACT_ATOMS: atom_id res chain seq x y z
N MET A 1 -32.00 -71.98 26.60
CA MET A 1 -32.03 -70.53 26.32
C MET A 1 -30.87 -70.23 25.38
N ARG A 2 -31.13 -69.77 24.15
CA ARG A 2 -30.13 -69.62 23.07
C ARG A 2 -29.78 -68.13 22.93
N THR A 3 -28.51 -67.79 23.13
CA THR A 3 -28.01 -66.41 23.13
C THR A 3 -27.58 -66.01 21.72
N THR A 4 -28.28 -65.06 21.11
CA THR A 4 -27.96 -64.50 19.79
C THR A 4 -26.93 -63.37 19.95
N VAL A 5 -25.75 -63.52 19.34
CA VAL A 5 -24.70 -62.49 19.31
C VAL A 5 -24.94 -61.59 18.09
N LEU A 6 -25.22 -60.31 18.31
CA LEU A 6 -25.39 -59.31 17.25
C LEU A 6 -24.05 -58.61 16.98
N LEU A 7 -23.47 -58.86 15.80
CA LEU A 7 -22.31 -58.17 15.24
C LEU A 7 -22.72 -56.77 14.75
N PHE A 8 -22.28 -55.73 15.44
CA PHE A 8 -22.37 -54.34 14.94
C PHE A 8 -21.15 -54.04 14.08
N ALA A 9 -21.35 -53.93 12.76
CA ALA A 9 -20.34 -53.46 11.82
C ALA A 9 -20.20 -51.94 11.90
N LEU A 10 -19.05 -51.47 12.37
CA LEU A 10 -18.71 -50.03 12.46
C LEU A 10 -18.21 -49.55 11.09
N VAL A 11 -19.05 -48.81 10.36
CA VAL A 11 -18.67 -48.14 9.11
C VAL A 11 -17.96 -46.82 9.44
N LEU A 12 -16.64 -46.78 9.25
CA LEU A 12 -15.82 -45.58 9.40
C LEU A 12 -16.03 -44.67 8.18
N ALA A 13 -16.76 -43.57 8.35
CA ALA A 13 -16.85 -42.49 7.37
C ALA A 13 -15.57 -41.65 7.40
N LEU A 14 -14.82 -41.64 6.30
CA LEU A 14 -13.67 -40.76 6.10
C LEU A 14 -14.16 -39.34 5.75
N PRO A 15 -13.77 -38.28 6.50
CA PRO A 15 -14.13 -36.93 6.13
C PRO A 15 -13.37 -36.52 4.86
N ALA A 16 -14.10 -36.20 3.80
CA ALA A 16 -13.54 -35.54 2.63
C ALA A 16 -12.92 -34.21 3.07
N GLY A 17 -11.61 -34.06 2.91
CA GLY A 17 -10.89 -32.85 3.29
C GLY A 17 -11.39 -31.65 2.49
N VAL A 18 -12.15 -30.77 3.14
CA VAL A 18 -12.43 -29.42 2.64
C VAL A 18 -11.10 -28.67 2.63
N ARG A 19 -10.58 -28.34 1.45
CA ARG A 19 -9.43 -27.45 1.34
C ARG A 19 -9.90 -26.04 1.69
N ALA A 20 -9.58 -25.59 2.90
CA ALA A 20 -9.70 -24.19 3.27
C ALA A 20 -8.88 -23.37 2.26
N GLN A 21 -9.54 -22.52 1.48
CA GLN A 21 -8.86 -21.47 0.75
C GLN A 21 -8.27 -20.55 1.82
N ALA A 22 -6.94 -20.48 1.90
CA ALA A 22 -6.30 -19.56 2.82
C ALA A 22 -6.78 -18.14 2.52
N GLU A 23 -7.35 -17.47 3.54
CA GLU A 23 -7.69 -16.06 3.50
C GLU A 23 -6.48 -15.29 2.92
N HIS A 24 -6.71 -14.44 1.92
CA HIS A 24 -5.61 -13.66 1.36
C HIS A 24 -5.08 -12.71 2.44
N PRO A 25 -3.76 -12.68 2.71
CA PRO A 25 -3.23 -11.86 3.78
C PRO A 25 -3.51 -10.37 3.53
N ASP A 26 -3.79 -9.64 4.62
CA ASP A 26 -3.92 -8.19 4.58
C ASP A 26 -2.54 -7.54 4.42
N CYS A 27 -2.17 -7.30 3.17
CA CYS A 27 -0.89 -6.71 2.84
C CYS A 27 -0.73 -5.24 3.28
N GLU A 28 -1.81 -4.51 3.57
CA GLU A 28 -1.68 -3.17 4.18
C GLU A 28 -1.33 -3.29 5.65
N ALA A 29 -2.03 -4.14 6.40
CA ALA A 29 -1.73 -4.38 7.81
C ALA A 29 -0.28 -4.88 7.99
N GLU A 30 0.17 -5.85 7.19
CA GLU A 30 1.55 -6.35 7.28
C GLU A 30 2.60 -5.28 6.90
N ARG A 31 2.32 -4.46 5.88
CA ARG A 31 3.18 -3.32 5.52
C ARG A 31 3.33 -2.37 6.71
N CYS A 32 2.23 -2.07 7.38
CA CYS A 32 2.21 -1.15 8.51
C CYS A 32 2.91 -1.73 9.72
N ALA A 33 2.67 -3.01 10.05
CA ALA A 33 3.37 -3.70 11.11
C ALA A 33 4.90 -3.74 10.90
N ALA A 34 5.37 -3.81 9.65
CA ALA A 34 6.79 -3.81 9.32
C ALA A 34 7.50 -2.45 9.54
N GLN A 35 6.77 -1.34 9.73
CA GLN A 35 7.37 -0.01 9.86
C GLN A 35 8.35 0.09 11.03
N ASN A 36 7.99 -0.49 12.18
CA ASN A 36 8.88 -0.46 13.35
C ASN A 36 10.18 -1.23 13.06
N ALA A 37 10.08 -2.43 12.49
CA ALA A 37 11.28 -3.21 12.12
C ALA A 37 12.16 -2.47 11.11
N ILE A 38 11.57 -1.77 10.14
CA ILE A 38 12.30 -0.94 9.18
C ILE A 38 13.00 0.22 9.88
N ALA A 39 12.30 0.95 10.77
CA ALA A 39 12.86 2.09 11.49
C ALA A 39 14.04 1.69 12.40
N GLN A 40 14.00 0.49 12.97
CA GLN A 40 15.08 -0.01 13.85
C GLN A 40 16.29 -0.57 13.09
N GLN A 41 16.09 -1.13 11.88
CA GLN A 41 17.13 -1.89 11.17
C GLN A 41 17.69 -1.17 9.94
N CYS A 42 17.01 -0.14 9.44
CA CYS A 42 17.43 0.62 8.27
C CYS A 42 17.85 2.04 8.66
N PRO A 43 18.75 2.66 7.87
CA PRO A 43 19.07 4.06 8.08
C PRO A 43 17.81 4.92 7.99
N SER A 44 17.78 6.01 8.75
CA SER A 44 16.72 7.00 8.60
C SER A 44 16.70 7.56 7.18
N CYS A 45 15.58 8.18 6.80
CA CYS A 45 15.35 8.66 5.43
C CYS A 45 16.45 9.64 4.96
N SER A 46 16.95 10.48 5.88
CA SER A 46 18.00 11.48 5.67
C SER A 46 19.42 10.91 5.76
N GLU A 47 19.63 9.84 6.53
CA GLU A 47 20.95 9.21 6.71
C GLU A 47 21.26 8.16 5.65
N ALA A 48 20.26 7.75 4.86
CA ALA A 48 20.48 6.87 3.74
C ALA A 48 21.42 7.51 2.70
N SER A 49 22.65 7.00 2.61
CA SER A 49 23.67 7.51 1.67
C SER A 49 23.27 7.50 0.20
N ASN A 50 22.40 6.56 -0.19
CA ASN A 50 21.69 6.59 -1.46
C ASN A 50 20.39 5.78 -1.39
N HIS A 51 19.47 6.09 -2.30
CA HIS A 51 18.15 5.46 -2.38
C HIS A 51 18.19 3.94 -2.53
N GLY A 52 19.12 3.42 -3.36
CA GLY A 52 19.23 1.98 -3.59
C GLY A 52 19.55 1.22 -2.30
N ARG A 53 20.44 1.78 -1.47
CA ARG A 53 20.80 1.20 -0.16
C ARG A 53 19.63 1.23 0.82
N TYR A 54 18.85 2.31 0.84
CA TYR A 54 17.63 2.38 1.64
C TYR A 54 16.61 1.29 1.23
N VAL A 55 16.27 1.22 -0.06
CA VAL A 55 15.31 0.24 -0.59
C VAL A 55 15.80 -1.20 -0.37
N SER A 56 17.10 -1.44 -0.58
CA SER A 56 17.72 -2.75 -0.33
C SER A 56 17.58 -3.17 1.14
N CYS A 57 17.86 -2.27 2.09
CA CYS A 57 17.64 -2.55 3.49
C CYS A 57 16.17 -2.91 3.79
N VAL A 58 15.23 -2.09 3.32
CA VAL A 58 13.80 -2.35 3.51
C VAL A 58 13.40 -3.72 2.95
N ALA A 59 13.89 -4.07 1.76
CA ALA A 59 13.62 -5.37 1.15
C ALA A 59 14.14 -6.54 2.02
N HIS A 60 15.31 -6.40 2.65
CA HIS A 60 15.83 -7.41 3.58
C HIS A 60 14.99 -7.53 4.85
N VAL A 61 14.55 -6.42 5.43
CA VAL A 61 13.67 -6.43 6.62
C VAL A 61 12.33 -7.08 6.28
N VAL A 62 11.66 -6.59 5.24
CA VAL A 62 10.35 -7.07 4.77
C VAL A 62 10.40 -8.56 4.40
N LYS A 63 11.51 -9.06 3.84
CA LYS A 63 11.67 -10.50 3.58
C LYS A 63 11.54 -11.36 4.83
N ARG A 64 11.94 -10.84 6.00
CA ARG A 64 11.88 -11.53 7.29
C ARG A 64 10.57 -11.30 8.06
N THR A 65 9.91 -10.16 7.84
CA THR A 65 8.78 -9.72 8.68
C THR A 65 7.43 -9.71 7.96
N VAL A 66 7.39 -9.91 6.65
CA VAL A 66 6.17 -9.83 5.82
C VAL A 66 6.00 -11.12 5.01
N SER A 67 4.75 -11.57 4.91
CA SER A 67 4.34 -12.76 4.15
C SER A 67 4.73 -12.62 2.67
N PRO A 68 5.20 -13.71 2.00
CA PRO A 68 5.68 -13.65 0.62
C PRO A 68 4.78 -12.90 -0.37
N GLY A 69 3.45 -13.06 -0.27
CA GLY A 69 2.47 -12.39 -1.13
C GLY A 69 2.38 -10.87 -0.93
N CYS A 70 2.81 -10.35 0.23
CA CYS A 70 2.67 -8.94 0.60
C CYS A 70 3.97 -8.13 0.49
N ARG A 71 5.13 -8.80 0.37
CA ARG A 71 6.46 -8.16 0.33
C ARG A 71 6.57 -7.09 -0.75
N GLY A 72 6.01 -7.37 -1.93
CA GLY A 72 6.06 -6.44 -3.07
C GLY A 72 5.41 -5.09 -2.75
N LYS A 73 4.35 -5.07 -1.93
CA LYS A 73 3.66 -3.85 -1.54
C LYS A 73 4.51 -2.99 -0.62
N ALA A 74 5.13 -3.61 0.39
CA ALA A 74 6.01 -2.92 1.33
C ALA A 74 7.28 -2.39 0.63
N VAL A 75 7.93 -3.18 -0.23
CA VAL A 75 9.10 -2.73 -1.01
C VAL A 75 8.74 -1.60 -1.96
N ARG A 76 7.57 -1.66 -2.62
CA ARG A 76 7.09 -0.59 -3.51
C ARG A 76 6.92 0.72 -2.76
N CYS A 77 6.59 0.71 -1.47
CA CYS A 77 6.50 1.92 -0.68
C CYS A 77 7.85 2.59 -0.41
N ALA A 78 8.88 1.80 -0.10
CA ALA A 78 10.24 2.32 0.00
C ALA A 78 10.75 2.83 -1.36
N ALA A 79 10.45 2.12 -2.46
CA ALA A 79 10.84 2.56 -3.80
C ALA A 79 10.12 3.84 -4.26
N ARG A 80 8.94 4.14 -3.70
CA ARG A 80 8.19 5.38 -3.94
C ARG A 80 8.38 6.39 -2.80
N SER A 81 9.59 6.46 -2.24
CA SER A 81 10.00 7.49 -1.27
C SER A 81 11.12 8.38 -1.79
N THR A 82 11.33 9.50 -1.11
CA THR A 82 12.45 10.42 -1.31
C THR A 82 13.69 10.06 -0.48
N CYS A 83 13.64 8.97 0.29
CA CYS A 83 14.74 8.57 1.16
C CYS A 83 16.00 8.22 0.36
N GLY A 84 17.14 8.80 0.77
CA GLY A 84 18.40 8.71 0.05
C GLY A 84 18.39 9.34 -1.34
N LYS A 85 17.43 10.24 -1.63
CA LYS A 85 17.34 11.03 -2.86
C LYS A 85 17.33 12.52 -2.55
N ALA A 86 18.50 13.11 -2.33
CA ALA A 86 18.61 14.55 -2.11
C ALA A 86 17.96 15.35 -3.27
N GLY A 87 17.14 16.34 -2.93
CA GLY A 87 16.42 17.19 -3.89
C GLY A 87 15.15 16.58 -4.48
N PHE A 88 14.86 15.29 -4.26
CA PHE A 88 13.62 14.68 -4.75
C PHE A 88 12.44 14.99 -3.83
N VAL A 89 11.25 15.09 -4.42
CA VAL A 89 9.99 15.39 -3.75
C VAL A 89 8.93 14.34 -4.07
N THR A 90 8.01 14.13 -3.14
CA THR A 90 6.69 13.59 -3.49
C THR A 90 5.90 14.67 -4.21
N CYS A 91 5.15 14.27 -5.22
CA CYS A 91 4.41 15.15 -6.10
C CYS A 91 3.00 14.62 -6.25
N GLU A 92 2.03 15.34 -5.72
CA GLU A 92 0.60 15.08 -5.90
C GLU A 92 0.17 15.74 -7.20
N ILE A 93 -0.32 14.94 -8.14
CA ILE A 93 -0.82 15.42 -9.43
C ILE A 93 -2.32 15.09 -9.48
N PRO A 94 -3.20 16.06 -9.78
CA PRO A 94 -4.62 15.78 -9.97
C PRO A 94 -4.87 14.64 -10.96
N THR A 95 -5.87 13.83 -10.68
CA THR A 95 -6.30 12.75 -11.59
C THR A 95 -7.47 13.12 -12.47
N ASP A 96 -8.15 14.20 -12.13
CA ASP A 96 -9.35 14.67 -12.79
C ASP A 96 -9.42 16.19 -12.67
N THR A 97 -10.32 16.81 -13.44
CA THR A 97 -10.48 18.26 -13.54
C THR A 97 -11.73 18.72 -12.82
N CYS A 98 -11.66 19.86 -12.15
CA CYS A 98 -12.81 20.51 -11.55
C CYS A 98 -13.50 21.40 -12.58
N ASP A 99 -14.76 21.10 -12.94
CA ASP A 99 -15.50 21.91 -13.91
C ASP A 99 -16.07 23.17 -13.27
N LEU A 100 -15.23 24.20 -13.19
CA LEU A 100 -15.60 25.53 -12.71
C LEU A 100 -16.64 26.23 -13.62
N SER A 101 -16.93 25.69 -14.81
CA SER A 101 -17.89 26.25 -15.77
C SER A 101 -19.29 25.65 -15.61
N ALA A 102 -19.44 24.51 -14.93
CA ALA A 102 -20.70 23.77 -14.79
C ALA A 102 -21.80 24.51 -13.99
N GLY A 103 -21.50 25.66 -13.40
CA GLY A 103 -22.42 26.34 -12.49
C GLY A 103 -22.44 25.65 -11.11
N SER A 104 -23.61 25.61 -10.46
CA SER A 104 -23.73 25.07 -9.10
C SER A 104 -24.58 23.79 -9.08
N PRO A 105 -24.07 22.66 -8.57
CA PRO A 105 -22.76 22.50 -7.92
C PRO A 105 -21.61 22.38 -8.94
N VAL A 106 -20.47 22.99 -8.60
CA VAL A 106 -19.18 22.74 -9.27
C VAL A 106 -18.72 21.34 -8.89
N THR A 107 -18.44 20.50 -9.89
CA THR A 107 -18.12 19.08 -9.68
C THR A 107 -16.96 18.60 -10.55
N CYS A 108 -16.41 17.45 -10.18
CA CYS A 108 -15.34 16.81 -10.94
C CYS A 108 -15.87 16.23 -12.26
N VAL A 109 -15.15 16.44 -13.36
CA VAL A 109 -15.57 16.03 -14.71
C VAL A 109 -15.79 14.51 -14.78
N GLY A 110 -14.85 13.73 -14.23
CA GLY A 110 -14.93 12.28 -14.18
C GLY A 110 -15.81 11.73 -13.05
N ASN A 111 -16.24 12.58 -12.11
CA ASN A 111 -17.09 12.19 -10.99
C ASN A 111 -18.04 13.33 -10.55
N PRO A 112 -19.20 13.48 -11.21
CA PRO A 112 -20.14 14.58 -10.92
C PRO A 112 -20.83 14.46 -9.55
N SER A 113 -20.62 13.36 -8.83
CA SER A 113 -21.09 13.22 -7.43
C SER A 113 -20.15 13.89 -6.42
N LEU A 114 -18.97 14.32 -6.86
CA LEU A 114 -17.96 14.95 -6.02
C LEU A 114 -17.87 16.44 -6.34
N SER A 115 -18.27 17.28 -5.37
CA SER A 115 -18.08 18.72 -5.47
C SER A 115 -16.61 19.08 -5.31
N CYS A 116 -16.16 20.09 -6.03
CA CYS A 116 -14.76 20.53 -6.03
C CYS A 116 -14.63 22.04 -6.10
N THR A 117 -13.46 22.53 -5.71
CA THR A 117 -13.04 23.93 -5.89
C THR A 117 -11.77 24.01 -6.74
N THR A 118 -10.98 22.95 -6.76
CA THR A 118 -9.77 22.81 -7.55
C THR A 118 -9.65 21.37 -8.06
N ASP A 119 -8.83 21.15 -9.09
CA ASP A 119 -8.54 19.81 -9.62
C ASP A 119 -8.03 18.84 -8.55
N PHE A 120 -7.37 19.34 -7.50
CA PHE A 120 -6.86 18.51 -6.41
C PHE A 120 -7.95 17.88 -5.54
N ASP A 121 -9.15 18.44 -5.54
CA ASP A 121 -10.31 17.87 -4.84
C ASP A 121 -10.84 16.63 -5.58
N CYS A 122 -10.56 16.53 -6.88
CA CYS A 122 -10.98 15.44 -7.77
C CYS A 122 -10.03 14.22 -7.74
N GLY A 123 -9.29 14.09 -6.65
CA GLY A 123 -8.32 13.02 -6.43
C GLY A 123 -6.94 13.36 -6.97
N THR A 124 -5.95 12.68 -6.40
CA THR A 124 -4.54 12.87 -6.76
C THR A 124 -3.82 11.54 -6.91
N ARG A 125 -2.82 11.52 -7.78
CA ARG A 125 -1.83 10.44 -7.87
C ARG A 125 -0.49 10.97 -7.41
N CYS A 126 0.14 10.27 -6.47
CA CYS A 126 1.48 10.63 -6.04
C CYS A 126 2.57 10.08 -6.99
N ARG A 127 3.57 10.90 -7.28
CA ARG A 127 4.77 10.55 -8.05
C ARG A 127 6.01 11.04 -7.29
N ILE A 128 7.16 10.41 -7.54
CA ILE A 128 8.45 10.93 -7.09
C ILE A 128 9.04 11.76 -8.23
N LYS A 129 9.41 13.01 -7.96
CA LYS A 129 10.03 13.94 -8.92
C LYS A 129 11.39 14.40 -8.39
N SER A 130 12.31 14.72 -9.29
CA SER A 130 13.67 15.14 -8.94
C SER A 130 13.80 16.56 -8.39
N SER A 131 12.70 17.31 -8.38
CA SER A 131 12.59 18.63 -7.75
C SER A 131 11.12 19.05 -7.66
N ASP A 132 10.87 20.07 -6.84
CA ASP A 132 9.62 20.84 -6.77
C ASP A 132 9.26 21.50 -8.11
N VAL A 133 10.22 22.09 -8.82
CA VAL A 133 10.03 22.69 -10.15
C VAL A 133 9.49 21.67 -11.14
N ARG A 134 10.03 20.45 -11.13
CA ARG A 134 9.53 19.37 -11.99
C ARG A 134 8.20 18.79 -11.53
N CYS A 135 7.82 18.99 -10.28
CA CYS A 135 6.48 18.68 -9.81
C CYS A 135 5.48 19.71 -10.34
N ALA A 136 5.77 21.00 -10.16
CA ALA A 136 4.94 22.10 -10.66
C ALA A 136 4.78 22.05 -12.19
N ALA A 137 5.86 21.81 -12.94
CA ALA A 137 5.82 21.64 -14.39
C ALA A 137 4.98 20.42 -14.84
N ALA A 138 4.72 19.47 -13.95
CA ALA A 138 3.83 18.34 -14.21
C ALA A 138 2.37 18.60 -13.79
N GLY A 139 2.02 19.84 -13.44
CA GLY A 139 0.69 20.22 -12.93
C GLY A 139 0.43 19.73 -11.50
N GLY A 140 1.48 19.40 -10.74
CA GLY A 140 1.36 18.90 -9.39
C GLY A 140 1.80 19.89 -8.31
N ARG A 141 1.51 19.52 -7.06
CA ARG A 141 2.02 20.18 -5.86
C ARG A 141 2.92 19.23 -5.06
N VAL A 142 3.90 19.77 -4.35
CA VAL A 142 4.76 18.97 -3.47
C VAL A 142 3.92 18.38 -2.35
N GLY A 143 4.04 17.06 -2.14
CA GLY A 143 3.32 16.36 -1.08
C GLY A 143 3.97 16.57 0.29
N ALA A 144 3.18 16.42 1.36
CA ALA A 144 3.66 16.60 2.74
C ALA A 144 4.50 15.42 3.26
N SER A 145 4.36 14.24 2.66
CA SER A 145 5.06 13.01 3.06
C SER A 145 6.32 12.79 2.24
N SER A 146 7.32 12.11 2.80
CA SER A 146 8.49 11.62 2.08
C SER A 146 8.20 10.37 1.23
N THR A 147 6.99 9.81 1.29
CA THR A 147 6.58 8.63 0.51
C THR A 147 5.19 8.79 -0.10
N CYS A 148 5.01 8.21 -1.28
CA CYS A 148 3.72 8.13 -1.97
C CYS A 148 2.82 6.99 -1.48
N CYS A 149 3.19 6.31 -0.40
CA CYS A 149 2.32 5.31 0.19
C CYS A 149 1.38 5.89 1.24
N PRO A 150 0.20 5.27 1.43
CA PRO A 150 -0.73 5.70 2.46
C PRO A 150 -0.07 5.69 3.84
N ALA A 151 -0.46 6.65 4.68
CA ALA A 151 -0.13 6.59 6.10
C ALA A 151 -0.65 5.27 6.69
N CYS A 152 0.05 4.77 7.70
CA CYS A 152 -0.46 3.67 8.49
C CYS A 152 -1.41 4.24 9.54
N ALA A 153 -2.55 3.58 9.74
CA ALA A 153 -3.45 3.93 10.83
C ALA A 153 -2.69 3.76 12.16
N SER A 154 -2.83 4.75 13.04
CA SER A 154 -2.29 4.77 14.40
C SER A 154 -3.21 4.05 15.37
#